data_AF-A0A351DFH0-F1
#
_entry.id   AF-A0A351DFH0-F1
#
_cell.length_a   1.000
_cell.length_b   1.000
_cell.length_c   1.000
_cell.angle_alpha   90.00
_cell.angle_beta   90.00
_cell.angle_gamma   90.00
#
_symmetry.space_group_name_H-M   'P 1'
#
loop_
_entity.id
_entity.type
_entity.pdbx_description
1 polymer ?
#
loop_
_entity_poly.entity_id
_entity_poly.type
_entity_poly.pdbx_seq_one_letter_code
_entity_poly.pdbx_strand_id
1 'polypeptide(L)'
;METKSKWGNLVEDFTSQEFHDHIQRHSAKELDWEPFEKQASLDEQYRRGHVRMVGASITGKHFEPGTITANNFTLSVMTMPSGAVAPSHAHEVEEVFFVLKGE
;
A
#
# COMPACT_ATOMS: atom_id res chain seq x y z
N MET A 1 50.70 0.52 -3.77
CA MET A 1 49.78 1.63 -3.46
C MET A 1 48.42 1.20 -3.99
N GLU A 2 47.64 0.52 -3.13
CA GLU A 2 46.34 -0.04 -3.51
C GLU A 2 45.30 1.08 -3.58
N THR A 3 44.69 1.26 -4.74
CA THR A 3 43.52 2.11 -4.90
C THR A 3 42.32 1.38 -4.32
N LYS A 4 41.98 1.64 -3.06
CA LYS A 4 40.66 1.30 -2.54
C LYS A 4 39.62 2.06 -3.37
N SER A 5 38.72 1.34 -4.00
CA SER A 5 37.56 1.89 -4.71
C SER A 5 36.91 2.98 -3.84
N LYS A 6 36.64 4.15 -4.44
CA LYS A 6 35.86 5.25 -3.83
C LYS A 6 34.44 4.79 -3.42
N TRP A 7 34.02 3.66 -3.95
CA TRP A 7 32.84 2.92 -3.59
C TRP A 7 33.30 1.71 -2.77
N GLY A 8 33.64 1.93 -1.50
CA GLY A 8 33.81 0.83 -0.55
C GLY A 8 32.51 0.01 -0.52
N ASN A 9 32.62 -1.32 -0.48
CA ASN A 9 31.52 -2.31 -0.46
C ASN A 9 30.11 -1.70 -0.32
N LEU A 10 29.55 -1.16 -1.42
CA LEU A 10 28.22 -0.56 -1.44
C LEU A 10 27.10 -1.62 -1.41
N VAL A 11 27.51 -2.87 -1.27
CA VAL A 11 26.67 -4.03 -1.10
C VAL A 11 27.15 -4.65 0.20
N GLU A 12 26.83 -4.02 1.33
CA GLU A 12 26.47 -4.85 2.46
C GLU A 12 25.24 -5.62 1.97
N ASP A 13 25.44 -6.92 1.75
CA ASP A 13 24.45 -7.80 1.12
C ASP A 13 23.13 -7.64 1.87
N PHE A 14 22.12 -7.14 1.15
CA PHE A 14 20.75 -7.17 1.63
C PHE A 14 20.44 -8.60 2.05
N THR A 15 20.29 -8.81 3.35
CA THR A 15 20.21 -10.16 3.89
C THR A 15 18.90 -10.80 3.43
N SER A 16 18.88 -12.13 3.35
CA SER A 16 17.62 -12.84 3.07
C SER A 16 16.50 -12.49 4.07
N GLN A 17 16.87 -12.15 5.31
CA GLN A 17 15.91 -11.71 6.32
C GLN A 17 15.35 -10.33 5.97
N GLU A 18 16.21 -9.35 5.68
CA GLU A 18 15.77 -8.01 5.26
C GLU A 18 14.94 -8.07 3.98
N PHE A 19 15.25 -8.97 3.05
CA PHE A 19 14.42 -9.24 1.87
C PHE A 19 13.02 -9.69 2.22
N HIS A 20 12.88 -10.64 3.13
CA HIS A 20 11.56 -11.10 3.57
C HIS A 20 10.80 -10.01 4.34
N ASP A 21 11.49 -9.17 5.10
CA ASP A 21 10.86 -8.10 5.88
C ASP A 21 10.38 -6.92 5.01
N HIS A 22 10.93 -6.76 3.81
CA HIS A 22 10.62 -5.64 2.90
C HIS A 22 9.91 -6.06 1.61
N ILE A 23 9.45 -7.31 1.51
CA ILE A 23 8.71 -7.78 0.34
C ILE A 23 7.32 -8.24 0.72
N GLN A 24 6.35 -7.70 0.00
CA GLN A 24 4.96 -8.09 0.10
C GLN A 24 4.39 -8.46 -1.27
N ARG A 25 3.64 -9.55 -1.32
CA ARG A 25 2.91 -9.97 -2.52
C ARG A 25 1.44 -9.61 -2.36
N HIS A 26 0.89 -8.89 -3.34
CA HIS A 26 -0.55 -8.59 -3.40
C HIS A 26 -1.39 -9.87 -3.38
N SER A 27 -0.96 -10.93 -4.07
CA SER A 27 -1.67 -12.22 -4.12
C SER A 27 -1.73 -12.98 -2.80
N ALA A 28 -0.96 -12.56 -1.78
CA ALA A 28 -0.98 -13.15 -0.44
C ALA A 28 -1.86 -12.36 0.53
N LYS A 29 -2.64 -11.39 0.03
CA LYS A 29 -3.49 -10.51 0.82
C LYS A 29 -4.94 -10.68 0.43
N GLU A 30 -5.80 -10.56 1.43
CA GLU A 30 -7.24 -10.54 1.24
C GLU A 30 -7.73 -9.11 1.06
N LEU A 31 -8.78 -8.98 0.26
CA LEU A 31 -9.42 -7.70 0.01
C LEU A 31 -10.20 -7.26 1.25
N ASP A 32 -9.84 -6.11 1.82
CA ASP A 32 -10.52 -5.56 3.00
C ASP A 32 -11.59 -4.55 2.59
N TRP A 33 -12.84 -4.86 2.93
CA TRP A 33 -14.01 -4.01 2.64
C TRP A 33 -14.47 -3.21 3.87
N GLU A 34 -14.00 -3.59 5.06
CA GLU A 34 -14.38 -2.98 6.34
C GLU A 34 -14.13 -1.45 6.39
N PRO A 35 -13.00 -0.90 5.87
CA PRO A 35 -12.71 0.54 5.99
C PRO A 35 -13.77 1.44 5.36
N PHE A 36 -14.52 0.91 4.39
CA PHE A 36 -15.51 1.67 3.64
C PHE A 36 -16.94 1.19 3.87
N GLU A 37 -17.15 0.23 4.78
CA GLU A 37 -18.46 -0.37 5.04
C GLU A 37 -19.50 0.69 5.44
N LYS A 38 -19.11 1.64 6.30
CA LYS A 38 -20.00 2.74 6.70
C LYS A 38 -20.42 3.62 5.51
N GLN A 39 -19.52 3.85 4.56
CA GLN A 39 -19.83 4.63 3.36
C GLN A 39 -20.74 3.83 2.43
N ALA A 40 -20.43 2.55 2.22
CA ALA A 40 -21.25 1.62 1.44
C ALA A 40 -22.66 1.43 2.01
N SER A 41 -22.81 1.55 3.34
CA SER A 41 -24.11 1.49 4.03
C SER A 41 -24.97 2.74 3.81
N LEU A 42 -24.35 3.88 3.49
CA LEU A 42 -25.06 5.11 3.14
C LEU A 42 -25.50 5.09 1.67
N ASP A 43 -24.61 4.62 0.79
CA ASP A 43 -24.89 4.41 -0.61
C ASP A 43 -23.96 3.32 -1.16
N GLU A 44 -24.54 2.32 -1.83
CA GLU A 44 -23.79 1.19 -2.37
C GLU A 44 -22.74 1.63 -3.40
N GLN A 45 -22.94 2.78 -4.06
CA GLN A 45 -21.93 3.34 -4.98
C GLN A 45 -20.61 3.67 -4.29
N TYR A 46 -20.56 3.83 -2.96
CA TYR A 46 -19.30 4.08 -2.24
C TYR A 46 -18.54 2.82 -1.86
N ARG A 47 -19.06 1.64 -2.19
CA ARG A 47 -18.42 0.36 -1.91
C ARG A 47 -17.09 0.25 -2.65
N ARG A 48 -16.02 -0.01 -1.89
CA ARG A 48 -14.68 -0.30 -2.44
C ARG A 48 -13.91 -1.20 -1.49
N GLY A 49 -13.03 -2.01 -2.05
CA GLY A 49 -12.16 -2.91 -1.31
C GLY A 49 -10.72 -2.42 -1.38
N HIS A 50 -9.91 -2.77 -0.38
CA HIS A 50 -8.56 -2.26 -0.26
C HIS A 50 -7.58 -3.31 0.28
N VAL A 51 -6.41 -3.42 -0.33
CA VAL A 51 -5.24 -4.16 0.15
C VAL A 51 -4.11 -3.20 0.55
N ARG A 52 -3.65 -3.28 1.79
CA ARG A 52 -2.50 -2.52 2.30
C ARG A 52 -1.20 -3.18 1.88
N MET A 53 -0.28 -2.39 1.33
CA MET A 53 1.07 -2.84 0.97
C MET A 53 2.12 -2.17 1.84
N VAL A 54 2.01 -0.84 2.01
CA VAL A 54 2.89 -0.04 2.87
C VAL A 54 2.05 0.84 3.79
N GLY A 55 2.21 0.66 5.10
CA GLY A 55 1.47 1.36 6.14
C GLY A 55 -0.02 1.03 6.21
N ALA A 56 -0.73 1.72 7.09
CA ALA A 56 -2.16 1.50 7.33
C ALA A 56 -3.07 2.15 6.28
N SER A 57 -2.60 3.22 5.61
CA SER A 57 -3.45 4.10 4.80
C SER A 57 -4.71 4.49 5.61
N ILE A 58 -5.89 4.50 5.00
CA ILE A 58 -7.16 4.93 5.61
C ILE A 58 -7.71 3.98 6.70
N THR A 59 -7.14 2.78 6.87
CA THR A 59 -7.75 1.75 7.74
C THR A 59 -7.38 1.88 9.22
N GLY A 60 -6.28 2.58 9.55
CA GLY A 60 -5.72 2.62 10.90
C GLY A 60 -5.15 1.29 11.42
N LYS A 61 -5.12 0.22 10.60
CA LYS A 61 -4.59 -1.10 10.96
C LYS A 61 -3.05 -1.14 10.80
N HIS A 62 -2.33 -0.45 11.68
CA HIS A 62 -0.87 -0.25 11.58
C HIS A 62 -0.01 -1.52 11.69
N PHE A 63 -0.54 -2.61 12.24
CA PHE A 63 0.20 -3.84 12.53
C PHE A 63 -0.38 -5.07 11.83
N GLU A 64 -1.08 -4.87 10.70
CA GLU A 64 -1.59 -5.99 9.90
C GLU A 64 -0.42 -6.81 9.33
N PRO A 65 -0.35 -8.14 9.59
CA PRO A 65 0.70 -9.00 9.06
C PRO A 65 0.84 -8.90 7.54
N GLY A 66 2.08 -8.95 7.05
CA GLY A 66 2.36 -8.77 5.62
C GLY A 66 2.05 -7.37 5.12
N THR A 67 2.27 -6.34 5.94
CA THR A 67 2.22 -4.93 5.54
C THR A 67 3.56 -4.31 5.91
N ILE A 68 4.23 -3.69 4.95
CA ILE A 68 5.52 -3.05 5.20
C ILE A 68 5.26 -1.80 6.04
N THR A 69 6.11 -1.55 7.04
CA THR A 69 5.99 -0.34 7.87
C THR A 69 6.19 0.91 7.02
N ALA A 70 5.27 1.87 7.12
CA ALA A 70 5.40 3.14 6.43
C ALA A 70 6.45 4.03 7.08
N ASN A 71 7.16 4.79 6.26
CA ASN A 71 8.02 5.89 6.69
C ASN A 71 7.47 7.22 6.14
N ASN A 72 7.61 7.46 4.83
CA ASN A 72 7.22 8.73 4.20
C ASN A 72 5.92 8.68 3.38
N PHE A 73 5.48 7.48 2.98
CA PHE A 73 4.27 7.29 2.18
C PHE A 73 3.57 6.00 2.57
N THR A 74 2.29 5.91 2.20
CA THR A 74 1.54 4.67 2.22
C THR A 74 1.25 4.20 0.81
N LEU A 75 1.13 2.88 0.62
CA LEU A 75 0.74 2.29 -0.65
C LEU A 75 -0.37 1.28 -0.42
N SER A 76 -1.41 1.42 -1.22
CA SER A 76 -2.63 0.65 -1.16
C SER A 76 -3.10 0.29 -2.57
N VAL A 77 -3.58 -0.94 -2.74
CA VAL A 77 -4.28 -1.35 -3.96
C VAL A 77 -5.78 -1.32 -3.67
N MET A 78 -6.52 -0.56 -4.46
CA MET A 78 -7.97 -0.41 -4.32
C MET A 78 -8.69 -1.17 -5.45
N THR A 79 -9.74 -1.89 -5.09
CA THR A 79 -10.66 -2.55 -6.03
C THR A 79 -12.00 -1.87 -5.95
N MET A 80 -12.46 -1.35 -7.09
CA MET A 80 -13.77 -0.69 -7.21
C MET A 80 -14.70 -1.57 -8.06
N PRO A 81 -15.86 -1.98 -7.53
CA PRO A 81 -16.93 -2.57 -8.34
C PRO A 81 -17.37 -1.62 -9.46
N SER A 82 -18.00 -2.17 -10.50
CA SER A 82 -18.57 -1.37 -11.58
C SER A 82 -19.58 -0.36 -11.04
N GLY A 83 -19.47 0.91 -11.46
CA GLY A 83 -20.32 2.00 -11.00
C GLY A 83 -19.97 2.56 -9.61
N ALA A 84 -18.99 1.98 -8.91
CA ALA A 84 -18.55 2.52 -7.64
C ALA A 84 -17.71 3.80 -7.82
N VAL A 85 -17.82 4.71 -6.85
CA VAL A 85 -17.09 5.99 -6.81
C VAL A 85 -16.53 6.23 -5.42
N ALA A 86 -15.43 6.98 -5.34
CA ALA A 86 -14.96 7.54 -4.08
C ALA A 86 -15.73 8.85 -3.79
N PRO A 87 -16.22 9.08 -2.56
CA PRO A 87 -16.79 10.37 -2.18
C PRO A 87 -15.80 11.50 -2.44
N SER A 88 -16.31 12.68 -2.82
CA SER A 88 -15.48 13.88 -2.96
C SER A 88 -14.84 14.26 -1.62
N HIS A 89 -13.52 14.49 -1.62
CA HIS A 89 -12.75 14.90 -0.44
C HIS A 89 -11.47 15.63 -0.87
N ALA A 90 -10.73 16.14 0.11
CA ALA A 90 -9.43 16.77 -0.08
C ALA A 90 -8.42 16.17 0.90
N HIS A 91 -7.13 16.29 0.56
CA HIS A 91 -6.03 15.86 1.40
C HIS A 91 -5.07 17.01 1.64
N GLU A 92 -4.50 17.05 2.85
CA GLU A 92 -3.37 17.93 3.20
C GLU A 92 -2.03 17.38 2.69
N VAL A 93 -2.05 16.18 2.09
CA VAL A 93 -0.90 15.48 1.52
C VAL A 93 -1.21 15.09 0.07
N GLU A 94 -0.18 14.91 -0.74
CA GLU A 94 -0.35 14.49 -2.14
C GLU A 94 -0.79 13.02 -2.21
N GLU A 95 -1.76 12.73 -3.08
CA GLU A 95 -2.22 11.37 -3.39
C GLU A 95 -2.17 11.15 -4.91
N VAL A 96 -1.57 10.02 -5.32
CA VAL A 96 -1.37 9.66 -6.73
C VAL A 96 -2.00 8.30 -6.99
N PHE A 97 -2.72 8.20 -8.11
CA PHE A 97 -3.42 6.99 -8.50
C PHE A 97 -2.84 6.41 -9.79
N PHE A 98 -2.77 5.08 -9.83
CA PHE A 98 -2.44 4.31 -11.02
C PHE A 98 -3.59 3.35 -11.31
N VAL A 99 -4.14 3.40 -12.53
CA VAL A 99 -5.13 2.42 -12.99
C VAL A 99 -4.39 1.16 -13.43
N LEU A 100 -4.55 0.08 -12.66
CA LEU A 100 -3.94 -1.22 -12.97
C LEU A 100 -4.80 -2.07 -13.91
N LYS A 101 -6.13 -1.88 -13.88
CA LYS A 101 -7.11 -2.60 -14.70
C LYS A 101 -8.43 -1.83 -14.75
N GLY A 102 -9.07 -1.80 -15.91
CA GLY A 102 -10.31 -1.06 -16.14
C GLY A 102 -10.03 0.30 -16.77
N GLU A 103 -10.96 1.23 -16.58
CA GLU A 103 -10.89 2.63 -17.02
C GLU A 103 -11.59 3.55 -16.02
#